data_AF-A0A081RKK8-F1
#
_entry.id   AF-A0A081RKK8-F1
#
_cell.length_a   1.000
_cell.length_b   1.000
_cell.length_c   1.000
_cell.angle_alpha   90.00
_cell.angle_beta   90.00
_cell.angle_gamma   90.00
#
_symmetry.space_group_name_H-M   'P 1'
#
loop_
_entity.id
_entity.type
_entity.pdbx_description
1 polymer ?
#
loop_
_entity_poly.entity_id
_entity_poly.type
_entity_poly.pdbx_seq_one_letter_code
_entity_poly.pdbx_strand_id
1 'polypeptide(L)'
;MRKPYSDETRNDIVEKYLLGESVREIHDSTGVSTGSISEYINDFASKIERKTIDAIHDFFKIIRKNGMQPKDAFYGHVVFSILLKHNLDPKQIHSFVKSVLSMAKQNELSAEHLM
;
A
#
# COMPACT_ATOMS: atom_id res chain seq x y z
N MET A 1 -25.24 -19.84 19.92
CA MET A 1 -24.76 -18.65 19.18
C MET A 1 -23.34 -18.34 19.66
N ARG A 2 -22.36 -18.26 18.74
CA ARG A 2 -21.01 -17.77 19.10
C ARG A 2 -21.14 -16.29 19.47
N LYS A 3 -20.43 -15.85 20.51
CA LYS A 3 -20.34 -14.42 20.83
C LYS A 3 -19.75 -13.69 19.62
N PRO A 4 -20.31 -12.54 19.21
CA PRO A 4 -19.70 -11.73 18.17
C PRO A 4 -18.30 -11.29 18.62
N TYR A 5 -17.35 -11.25 17.68
CA TYR A 5 -16.02 -10.67 17.91
C TYR A 5 -16.14 -9.17 18.22
N SER A 6 -15.15 -8.62 18.92
CA SER A 6 -15.10 -7.19 19.25
C SER A 6 -15.05 -6.33 17.99
N ASP A 7 -15.46 -5.06 18.12
CA ASP A 7 -15.37 -4.09 17.02
C ASP A 7 -13.93 -3.90 16.53
N GLU A 8 -12.95 -4.01 17.43
CA GLU A 8 -11.53 -3.98 17.10
C GLU A 8 -11.15 -5.13 16.13
N THR A 9 -11.56 -6.36 16.42
CA THR A 9 -11.31 -7.50 15.53
C THR A 9 -12.03 -7.33 14.19
N ARG A 10 -13.24 -6.77 14.18
CA ARG A 10 -13.97 -6.51 12.94
C ARG A 10 -13.26 -5.47 12.08
N ASN A 11 -12.77 -4.40 12.69
CA ASN A 11 -12.02 -3.35 12.01
C ASN A 11 -10.70 -3.89 11.45
N ASP A 12 -9.97 -4.69 12.23
CA ASP A 12 -8.73 -5.34 11.77
C ASP A 12 -9.00 -6.23 10.54
N ILE A 13 -10.06 -7.04 10.55
CA ILE A 13 -10.44 -7.88 9.40
C ILE A 13 -10.72 -7.03 8.15
N VAL A 14 -11.48 -5.95 8.29
CA VAL A 14 -11.81 -5.06 7.18
C VAL A 14 -10.54 -4.37 6.65
N GLU A 15 -9.69 -3.87 7.54
CA GLU A 15 -8.43 -3.23 7.18
C GLU A 15 -7.54 -4.20 6.40
N LYS A 16 -7.32 -5.40 6.92
CA LYS A 16 -6.52 -6.44 6.25
C LYS A 16 -7.05 -6.80 4.88
N TYR A 17 -8.37 -6.94 4.75
CA TYR A 17 -9.00 -7.16 3.45
C TYR A 17 -8.75 -5.99 2.51
N LEU A 18 -8.97 -4.74 2.94
CA LEU A 18 -8.66 -3.58 2.11
C LEU A 18 -7.19 -3.56 1.71
N LEU A 19 -6.27 -3.94 2.58
CA LEU A 19 -4.83 -4.04 2.31
C LEU A 19 -4.44 -5.22 1.38
N GLY A 20 -5.38 -5.89 0.73
CA GLY A 20 -5.05 -6.93 -0.26
C GLY A 20 -4.95 -8.34 0.31
N GLU A 21 -5.18 -8.57 1.61
CA GLU A 21 -5.15 -9.93 2.18
C GLU A 21 -6.34 -10.75 1.67
N SER A 22 -6.10 -12.02 1.36
CA SER A 22 -7.17 -12.98 1.10
C SER A 22 -7.86 -13.38 2.41
N VAL A 23 -9.12 -13.82 2.32
CA VAL A 23 -9.88 -14.38 3.47
C VAL A 23 -9.09 -15.47 4.21
N ARG A 24 -8.25 -16.23 3.47
CA ARG A 24 -7.39 -17.26 4.06
C ARG A 24 -6.23 -16.66 4.86
N GLU A 25 -5.53 -15.66 4.33
CA GLU A 25 -4.47 -14.96 5.07
C GLU A 25 -5.01 -14.28 6.34
N ILE A 26 -6.22 -13.71 6.25
CA ILE A 26 -6.90 -13.08 7.39
C ILE A 26 -7.27 -14.15 8.44
N HIS A 27 -7.81 -15.30 8.00
CA HIS A 27 -8.07 -16.43 8.90
C HIS A 27 -6.79 -16.87 9.60
N ASP A 28 -5.71 -17.05 8.85
CA ASP A 28 -4.45 -17.57 9.35
C ASP A 28 -3.79 -16.59 10.35
N SER A 29 -4.01 -15.27 10.20
CA SER A 29 -3.46 -14.25 11.10
C SER A 29 -4.34 -13.91 12.30
N THR A 30 -5.68 -14.01 12.18
CA THR A 30 -6.63 -13.59 13.22
C THR A 30 -7.27 -14.75 13.99
N GLY A 31 -7.22 -15.97 13.43
CA GLY A 31 -7.95 -17.13 13.95
C GLY A 31 -9.47 -17.05 13.79
N VAL A 32 -10.00 -16.03 13.10
CA VAL A 32 -11.43 -15.86 12.86
C VAL A 32 -11.87 -16.76 11.71
N SER A 33 -13.03 -17.41 11.86
CA SER A 33 -13.54 -18.30 10.81
C SER A 33 -13.81 -17.54 9.50
N THR A 34 -13.53 -18.19 8.38
CA THR A 34 -13.72 -17.61 7.03
C THR A 34 -15.16 -17.14 6.78
N GLY A 35 -16.15 -17.82 7.36
CA GLY A 35 -17.55 -17.40 7.31
C GLY A 35 -17.79 -16.05 7.99
N SER A 36 -17.29 -15.86 9.22
CA SER A 36 -17.40 -14.59 9.94
C SER A 36 -16.60 -13.47 9.26
N ILE A 37 -15.41 -13.78 8.72
CA ILE A 37 -14.63 -12.81 7.93
C ILE A 37 -15.45 -12.31 6.74
N SER A 38 -16.05 -13.23 5.98
CA SER A 38 -16.87 -12.89 4.82
C SER A 38 -18.09 -12.06 5.20
N GLU A 39 -18.73 -12.38 6.33
CA GLU A 39 -19.85 -11.61 6.89
C GLU A 39 -19.42 -10.17 7.20
N TYR A 40 -18.27 -9.96 7.84
CA TYR A 40 -17.78 -8.62 8.19
C TYR A 40 -17.38 -7.80 6.95
N ILE A 41 -16.75 -8.43 5.97
CA ILE A 41 -16.45 -7.78 4.68
C ILE A 41 -17.74 -7.39 3.96
N ASN A 42 -18.76 -8.25 3.97
CA ASN A 42 -20.06 -7.98 3.33
C ASN A 42 -20.81 -6.85 4.04
N ASP A 43 -20.83 -6.84 5.38
CA ASP A 43 -21.41 -5.76 6.17
C ASP A 43 -20.75 -4.42 5.84
N PHE A 44 -19.41 -4.39 5.82
CA PHE A 44 -18.66 -3.19 5.44
C PHE A 44 -18.95 -2.76 3.99
N ALA A 45 -18.94 -3.70 3.05
CA ALA A 45 -19.22 -3.43 1.64
C ALA A 45 -20.62 -2.84 1.40
N SER A 46 -21.60 -3.19 2.24
CA SER A 46 -22.96 -2.64 2.16
C SER A 46 -23.04 -1.16 2.51
N LYS A 47 -22.06 -0.63 3.25
CA LYS A 47 -22.02 0.78 3.71
C LYS A 47 -21.44 1.76 2.68
N ILE A 48 -20.65 1.26 1.72
CA ILE A 48 -19.94 2.10 0.74
C ILE A 48 -20.41 1.76 -0.67
N GLU A 49 -20.06 0.56 -1.14
CA GLU A 49 -20.53 -0.12 -2.36
C GLU A 49 -19.57 -1.29 -2.60
N ARG A 50 -20.10 -2.49 -2.87
CA ARG A 50 -19.25 -3.69 -3.02
C ARG A 50 -18.17 -3.54 -4.10
N LYS A 51 -18.53 -2.96 -5.24
CA LYS A 51 -17.61 -2.75 -6.36
C LYS A 51 -16.41 -1.87 -5.97
N THR A 52 -16.64 -0.85 -5.15
CA THR A 52 -15.57 0.03 -4.66
C THR A 52 -14.61 -0.72 -3.75
N ILE A 53 -15.16 -1.53 -2.83
CA ILE A 53 -14.35 -2.35 -1.92
C ILE A 53 -13.51 -3.38 -2.67
N ASP A 54 -14.10 -4.07 -3.64
CA ASP A 54 -13.39 -5.06 -4.45
C ASP A 54 -12.29 -4.41 -5.31
N ALA A 55 -12.54 -3.22 -5.88
CA ALA A 55 -11.52 -2.49 -6.65
C ALA A 55 -10.32 -2.06 -5.78
N ILE A 56 -10.56 -1.62 -4.54
CA ILE A 56 -9.51 -1.28 -3.58
C ILE A 56 -8.69 -2.53 -3.24
N HIS A 57 -9.36 -3.64 -2.95
CA HIS A 57 -8.73 -4.93 -2.65
C HIS A 57 -7.82 -5.40 -3.77
N ASP A 58 -8.32 -5.42 -5.01
CA ASP A 58 -7.57 -5.85 -6.19
C ASP A 58 -6.35 -4.95 -6.45
N PHE A 59 -6.51 -3.64 -6.32
CA PHE A 59 -5.40 -2.70 -6.45
C PHE A 59 -4.30 -3.01 -5.44
N PHE A 60 -4.63 -3.14 -4.15
CA PHE A 60 -3.62 -3.38 -3.13
C PHE A 60 -3.02 -4.79 -3.18
N LYS A 61 -3.76 -5.77 -3.69
CA LYS A 61 -3.22 -7.09 -4.01
C LYS A 61 -2.14 -7.03 -5.09
N ILE A 62 -2.31 -6.19 -6.12
CA ILE A 62 -1.28 -5.96 -7.15
C ILE A 62 -0.06 -5.28 -6.53
N ILE A 63 -0.26 -4.24 -5.71
CA ILE A 63 0.84 -3.53 -5.02
C ILE A 63 1.66 -4.50 -4.16
N ARG A 64 0.99 -5.34 -3.36
CA ARG A 64 1.65 -6.34 -2.51
C ARG A 64 2.40 -7.40 -3.28
N LYS A 65 1.88 -7.85 -4.43
CA LYS A 65 2.57 -8.82 -5.30
C LYS A 65 3.93 -8.28 -5.79
N ASN A 66 4.09 -6.97 -5.85
CA ASN A 66 5.34 -6.31 -6.21
C ASN A 66 6.23 -5.96 -4.99
N GLY A 67 5.92 -6.49 -3.81
CA GLY A 67 6.68 -6.23 -2.58
C GLY A 67 6.52 -4.82 -2.02
N MET A 68 5.51 -4.07 -2.50
CA MET A 68 5.25 -2.70 -2.08
C MET A 68 4.10 -2.64 -1.07
N GLN A 69 4.09 -1.61 -0.25
CA GLN A 69 2.96 -1.23 0.59
C GLN A 69 2.12 -0.14 -0.10
N PRO A 70 0.83 0.01 0.26
CA PRO A 70 -0.04 1.09 -0.22
C PRO A 70 0.61 2.48 -0.19
N LYS A 71 1.31 2.81 0.90
CA LYS A 71 2.02 4.08 1.07
C LYS A 71 3.09 4.29 0.00
N ASP A 72 3.78 3.22 -0.41
CA ASP A 72 4.86 3.28 -1.40
C ASP A 72 4.30 3.61 -2.79
N ALA A 73 3.11 3.11 -3.12
CA ALA A 73 2.40 3.45 -4.35
C ALA A 73 2.01 4.93 -4.39
N PHE A 74 1.55 5.48 -3.26
CA PHE A 74 1.21 6.90 -3.16
C PHE A 74 2.46 7.79 -3.29
N TYR A 75 3.54 7.49 -2.55
CA TYR A 75 4.80 8.22 -2.68
C TYR A 75 5.39 8.10 -4.10
N GLY A 76 5.32 6.91 -4.69
CA GLY A 76 5.72 6.68 -6.08
C GLY A 76 4.95 7.57 -7.06
N HIS A 77 3.63 7.69 -6.90
CA HIS A 77 2.81 8.58 -7.71
C HIS A 77 3.20 10.06 -7.55
N VAL A 78 3.44 10.52 -6.32
CA VAL A 78 3.87 11.90 -6.04
C VAL A 78 5.20 12.19 -6.73
N VAL A 79 6.21 11.33 -6.54
CA VAL A 79 7.53 11.48 -7.16
C VAL A 79 7.42 11.46 -8.68
N PHE A 80 6.70 10.50 -9.24
CA PHE A 80 6.49 10.39 -10.69
C PHE A 80 5.81 11.63 -11.27
N SER A 81 4.82 12.18 -10.57
CA SER A 81 4.11 13.39 -11.00
C SER A 81 5.00 14.63 -10.98
N ILE A 82 5.87 14.78 -9.97
CA ILE A 82 6.86 15.86 -9.93
C ILE A 82 7.81 15.76 -11.12
N LEU A 83 8.32 14.57 -11.41
CA LEU A 83 9.22 14.37 -12.54
C LEU A 83 8.58 14.74 -13.87
N LEU A 84 7.36 14.25 -14.12
CA LEU A 84 6.61 14.61 -15.33
C LEU A 84 6.33 16.11 -15.43
N LYS A 85 5.98 16.77 -14.32
CA LYS A 85 5.77 18.23 -14.27
C LYS A 85 7.01 19.02 -14.73
N HIS A 86 8.20 18.49 -14.50
CA HIS A 86 9.46 19.10 -14.89
C HIS A 86 10.04 18.52 -16.20
N ASN A 87 9.24 17.80 -16.99
CA ASN A 87 9.64 17.12 -18.23
C ASN A 87 10.86 16.20 -18.05
N LEU A 88 11.03 15.64 -16.86
CA LEU A 88 12.08 14.67 -16.56
C LEU A 88 11.60 13.28 -16.94
N ASP A 89 12.41 12.54 -17.71
CA ASP A 89 12.12 11.16 -18.05
C ASP A 89 12.27 10.27 -16.80
N PRO A 90 11.19 9.64 -16.32
CA PRO A 90 11.26 8.76 -15.14
C PRO A 90 12.21 7.57 -15.35
N LYS A 91 12.47 7.15 -16.60
CA LYS A 91 13.44 6.09 -16.90
C LYS A 91 14.88 6.52 -16.61
N GLN A 92 15.13 7.83 -16.56
CA GLN A 92 16.44 8.40 -16.28
C GLN A 92 16.67 8.70 -14.80
N ILE A 93 15.70 8.44 -13.91
CA ILE A 93 15.87 8.66 -12.46
C ILE A 93 17.11 7.93 -11.94
N HIS A 94 17.29 6.67 -12.34
CA HIS A 94 18.42 5.88 -11.85
C HIS A 94 19.76 6.48 -12.29
N SER A 95 19.88 6.89 -13.56
CA SER A 95 21.07 7.58 -14.07
C SER A 95 21.26 8.95 -13.40
N PHE A 96 20.18 9.69 -13.15
CA PHE A 96 20.22 10.98 -12.48
C PHE A 96 20.72 10.84 -11.04
N VAL A 97 20.12 9.95 -10.24
CA VAL A 97 20.54 9.68 -8.85
C VAL A 97 22.01 9.22 -8.82
N LYS A 98 22.41 8.32 -9.73
CA LYS A 98 23.80 7.88 -9.83
C LYS A 98 24.76 9.03 -10.16
N SER A 99 24.36 9.92 -11.07
CA SER A 99 25.14 11.11 -11.43
C SER A 99 25.29 12.08 -10.26
N VAL A 100 24.20 12.37 -9.55
CA VAL A 100 24.20 13.24 -8.36
C VAL A 100 25.09 12.66 -7.26
N LEU A 101 24.95 11.36 -6.95
CA LEU A 101 25.78 10.69 -5.96
C LEU A 101 27.26 10.66 -6.35
N SER A 102 27.56 10.47 -7.64
CA SER A 102 28.93 10.51 -8.14
C SER A 102 29.54 11.91 -7.99
N MET A 103 28.79 12.96 -8.37
CA MET A 103 29.24 14.34 -8.20
C MET A 103 29.40 14.70 -6.73
N ALA A 104 28.48 14.30 -5.85
CA ALA A 104 28.59 14.55 -4.41
C ALA A 104 29.87 13.93 -3.83
N LYS A 105 30.19 12.68 -4.20
CA LYS A 105 31.45 12.02 -3.79
C LYS A 105 32.69 12.70 -4.33
N GLN A 106 32.68 13.11 -5.60
CA GLN A 106 33.83 13.78 -6.24
C GLN A 106 34.12 15.16 -5.65
N ASN A 107 33.08 15.85 -5.16
CA ASN A 107 33.20 17.20 -4.61
C ASN A 107 33.22 17.20 -3.07
N GLU A 108 33.39 16.04 -2.43
CA GLU A 108 33.36 15.89 -0.95
C GLU A 108 32.15 16.55 -0.28
N LEU A 109 31.02 16.65 -1.00
CA LEU A 109 29.81 17.27 -0.50
C LEU A 109 29.18 16.34 0.54
N SER A 110 29.40 16.64 1.81
CA SER A 110 28.63 16.05 2.92
C SER A 110 27.28 16.75 3.05
N ALA A 111 26.28 16.06 3.60
CA ALA A 111 24.95 16.62 3.85
C ALA A 111 25.00 17.88 4.74
N GLU A 112 26.06 18.04 5.53
CA GLU A 112 26.30 19.19 6.41
C GLU A 112 26.69 20.47 5.63
N HIS A 113 27.17 20.34 4.40
CA HIS A 113 27.57 21.48 3.54
C HIS A 113 26.42 22.01 2.66
N LEU A 114 25.25 21.38 2.70
CA LEU A 114 24.07 21.72 1.87
C LEU A 114 22.92 22.34 2.68
N MET A 115 23.09 22.52 3.99
CA MET A 115 22.21 23.32 4.86
C MET A 115 22.75 24.75 5.00
#